data_AF-A0A9D3MNS4-F1
#
_entry.id   AF-A0A9D3MNS4-F1
#
_cell.length_a   1.000
_cell.length_b   1.000
_cell.length_c   1.000
_cell.angle_alpha   90.00
_cell.angle_beta   90.00
_cell.angle_gamma   90.00
#
_symmetry.space_group_name_H-M   'P 1'
#
loop_
_entity.id
_entity.type
_entity.pdbx_description
1 polymer ?
#
loop_
_entity_poly.entity_id
_entity_poly.type
_entity_poly.pdbx_seq_one_letter_code
_entity_poly.pdbx_strand_id
1 'polypeptide(L)'
;MSPGTFHLMQTLKNSPAVIRRHFRRDRTESLSHGDPLFKVHYLGTAKIFSLDRDQAQDAISRLLDGAPGKLRKEHALVVRPRYVEVKEISTGRQLTKTYLQDIAYCAADSARPNVFLYICKQHGQQLQCRVFWCSRAERAKDMTTCLAHSFQRALNDWHDGPSSAQGERSRARGEEVPGANNPPLRSSTLPASLGKVRWRTRSSVSHSPLRGITRRGSASDGGL
;
A
#
# COMPACT_ATOMS: atom_id res chain seq x y z
N MET A 1 -57.46 -10.51 29.83
CA MET A 1 -56.02 -10.37 29.55
C MET A 1 -55.89 -9.51 28.30
N SER A 2 -55.18 -8.38 28.37
CA SER A 2 -55.25 -7.33 27.32
C SER A 2 -54.49 -7.75 26.04
N PRO A 3 -55.15 -7.78 24.87
CA PRO A 3 -54.51 -8.16 23.60
C PRO A 3 -53.46 -7.15 23.11
N GLY A 4 -53.39 -5.95 23.68
CA GLY A 4 -52.49 -4.87 23.24
C GLY A 4 -51.00 -5.12 23.51
N THR A 5 -50.66 -5.83 24.59
CA THR A 5 -49.24 -6.05 24.96
C THR A 5 -48.54 -7.01 24.01
N PHE A 6 -49.24 -8.03 23.52
CA PHE A 6 -48.69 -9.01 22.58
C PHE A 6 -48.39 -8.38 21.22
N HIS A 7 -49.27 -7.49 20.73
CA HIS A 7 -49.08 -6.80 19.46
C HIS A 7 -47.91 -5.82 19.48
N LEU A 8 -47.75 -5.07 20.59
CA LEU A 8 -46.61 -4.19 20.81
C LEU A 8 -45.29 -4.98 20.87
N MET A 9 -45.26 -6.10 21.58
CA MET A 9 -44.06 -6.95 21.63
C MET A 9 -43.72 -7.56 20.27
N GLN A 10 -44.71 -7.89 19.44
CA GLN A 10 -44.50 -8.45 18.10
C GLN A 10 -43.98 -7.39 17.11
N THR A 11 -44.46 -6.15 17.19
CA THR A 11 -43.94 -5.02 16.39
C THR A 11 -42.52 -4.61 16.82
N LEU A 12 -42.20 -4.66 18.12
CA LEU A 12 -40.83 -4.42 18.59
C LEU A 12 -39.85 -5.49 18.11
N LYS A 13 -40.25 -6.76 18.07
CA LYS A 13 -39.43 -7.87 17.53
C LYS A 13 -39.17 -7.74 16.03
N ASN A 14 -40.11 -7.17 15.29
CA ASN A 14 -39.99 -6.91 13.85
C ASN A 14 -39.39 -5.52 13.53
N SER A 15 -38.99 -4.77 14.56
CA SER A 15 -38.35 -3.47 14.37
C SER A 15 -37.02 -3.64 13.61
N PRO A 16 -36.75 -2.80 12.59
CA PRO A 16 -35.45 -2.75 11.91
C PRO A 16 -34.27 -2.60 12.89
N ALA A 17 -34.49 -1.97 14.05
CA ALA A 17 -33.47 -1.82 15.09
C ALA A 17 -33.10 -3.14 15.79
N VAL A 18 -34.05 -4.08 15.93
CA VAL A 18 -33.82 -5.43 16.50
C VAL A 18 -33.25 -6.37 15.45
N ILE A 19 -33.71 -6.28 14.21
CA ILE A 19 -33.16 -7.03 13.07
C ILE A 19 -31.67 -6.68 12.86
N ARG A 20 -31.28 -5.41 13.01
CA ARG A 20 -29.87 -4.97 13.00
C ARG A 20 -29.03 -5.54 14.15
N ARG A 21 -29.62 -5.97 15.26
CA ARG A 21 -28.92 -6.64 16.37
C ARG A 21 -28.75 -8.14 16.12
N HIS A 22 -29.69 -8.76 15.41
CA HIS A 22 -29.61 -10.17 15.00
C HIS A 22 -28.69 -10.38 13.79
N PHE A 23 -28.55 -9.37 12.92
CA PHE A 23 -27.50 -9.30 11.92
C PHE A 23 -26.20 -8.98 12.65
N ARG A 24 -25.45 -10.04 13.03
CA ARG A 24 -24.17 -10.02 13.74
C ARG A 24 -23.53 -8.64 13.74
N ARG A 25 -23.56 -7.96 14.90
CA ARG A 25 -22.83 -6.71 15.18
C ARG A 25 -21.47 -6.78 14.48
N ASP A 26 -21.33 -6.08 13.35
CA ASP A 26 -20.19 -6.28 12.49
C ASP A 26 -18.99 -5.64 13.18
N ARG A 27 -18.23 -6.45 13.93
CA ARG A 27 -17.06 -5.98 14.71
C ARG A 27 -16.10 -5.18 13.83
N THR A 28 -16.14 -5.36 12.52
CA THR A 28 -15.26 -4.65 11.59
C THR A 28 -15.52 -3.15 11.50
N GLU A 29 -16.71 -2.63 11.82
CA GLU A 29 -16.95 -1.17 11.81
C GLU A 29 -16.03 -0.45 12.80
N SER A 30 -15.89 -1.00 14.02
CA SER A 30 -14.97 -0.48 15.03
C SER A 30 -13.49 -0.66 14.68
N LEU A 31 -13.14 -1.55 13.73
CA LEU A 31 -11.76 -1.74 13.34
C LEU A 31 -11.29 -0.68 12.35
N SER A 32 -12.18 -0.25 11.45
CA SER A 32 -11.84 0.67 10.36
C SER A 32 -12.10 2.13 10.67
N HIS A 33 -13.02 2.49 11.56
CA HIS A 33 -13.35 3.90 11.85
C HIS A 33 -13.69 4.71 10.57
N GLY A 34 -14.31 4.07 9.58
CA GLY A 34 -14.69 4.71 8.31
C GLY A 34 -13.70 4.52 7.16
N ASP A 35 -12.51 4.00 7.41
CA ASP A 35 -11.55 3.68 6.35
C ASP A 35 -11.90 2.38 5.60
N PRO A 36 -11.45 2.20 4.34
CA PRO A 36 -11.64 0.96 3.59
C PRO A 36 -11.09 -0.26 4.34
N LEU A 37 -11.92 -1.31 4.46
CA LEU A 37 -11.60 -2.55 5.17
C LEU A 37 -11.97 -3.78 4.36
N PHE A 38 -11.06 -4.76 4.35
CA PHE A 38 -11.25 -6.05 3.69
C PHE A 38 -11.11 -7.20 4.70
N LYS A 39 -12.14 -8.07 4.76
CA LYS A 39 -12.10 -9.33 5.50
C LYS A 39 -11.32 -10.37 4.70
N VAL A 40 -10.21 -10.86 5.26
CA VAL A 40 -9.24 -11.76 4.62
C VAL A 40 -8.64 -12.73 5.65
N HIS A 41 -7.91 -13.75 5.18
CA HIS A 41 -7.03 -14.56 6.02
C HIS A 41 -5.59 -14.17 5.77
N TYR A 42 -4.90 -13.69 6.80
CA TYR A 42 -3.49 -13.38 6.72
C TYR A 42 -2.65 -14.67 6.89
N LEU A 43 -1.94 -15.07 5.83
CA LEU A 43 -1.15 -16.31 5.83
C LEU A 43 0.25 -16.12 6.44
N GLY A 44 0.73 -14.87 6.45
CA GLY A 44 1.98 -14.47 7.06
C GLY A 44 2.89 -13.69 6.13
N THR A 45 4.17 -13.71 6.48
CA THR A 45 5.25 -13.02 5.77
C THR A 45 6.32 -14.01 5.36
N ALA A 46 6.88 -13.84 4.16
CA ALA A 46 8.10 -14.50 3.71
C ALA A 46 9.15 -13.45 3.32
N LYS A 47 10.42 -13.70 3.65
CA LYS A 47 11.53 -12.86 3.21
C LYS A 47 11.90 -13.22 1.78
N ILE A 48 12.13 -12.21 0.95
CA ILE A 48 12.56 -12.36 -0.46
C ILE A 48 13.78 -11.48 -0.72
N PHE A 49 14.55 -11.78 -1.77
CA PHE A 49 15.79 -11.05 -2.06
C PHE A 49 15.61 -9.97 -3.12
N SER A 50 14.62 -10.12 -3.99
CA SER A 50 14.32 -9.22 -5.12
C SER A 50 12.80 -9.13 -5.34
N LEU A 51 12.38 -8.27 -6.27
CA LEU A 51 10.98 -8.17 -6.74
C LEU A 51 10.68 -9.15 -7.87
N ASP A 52 11.52 -10.17 -8.08
CA ASP A 52 11.35 -11.13 -9.16
C ASP A 52 10.08 -11.95 -8.96
N ARG A 53 9.38 -12.20 -10.06
CA ARG A 53 8.11 -12.94 -10.05
C ARG A 53 8.26 -14.31 -9.40
N ASP A 54 9.30 -15.05 -9.72
CA ASP A 54 9.49 -16.41 -9.23
C ASP A 54 9.71 -16.43 -7.71
N GLN A 55 10.47 -15.48 -7.17
CA GLN A 55 10.64 -15.32 -5.72
C GLN A 55 9.32 -15.02 -5.01
N ALA A 56 8.47 -14.19 -5.61
CA ALA A 56 7.13 -13.93 -5.09
C ALA A 56 6.24 -15.19 -5.17
N GLN A 57 6.27 -15.93 -6.28
CA GLN A 57 5.51 -17.17 -6.43
C GLN A 57 5.91 -18.24 -5.42
N ASP A 58 7.21 -18.43 -5.20
CA ASP A 58 7.75 -19.34 -4.18
C ASP A 58 7.28 -18.95 -2.78
N ALA A 59 7.33 -17.66 -2.45
CA ALA A 59 6.86 -17.15 -1.17
C ALA A 59 5.36 -17.43 -0.95
N ILE A 60 4.53 -17.23 -1.98
CA ILE A 60 3.09 -17.52 -1.91
C ILE A 60 2.86 -19.03 -1.71
N SER A 61 3.55 -19.89 -2.48
CA SER A 61 3.40 -21.34 -2.39
C SER A 61 3.75 -21.85 -0.98
N ARG A 62 4.91 -21.46 -0.44
CA ARG A 62 5.33 -21.82 0.92
C ARG A 62 4.31 -21.41 2.00
N LEU A 63 3.70 -20.23 1.85
CA LEU A 63 2.73 -19.73 2.82
C LEU A 63 1.35 -20.39 2.67
N LEU A 64 0.99 -20.85 1.48
CA LEU A 64 -0.23 -21.61 1.22
C LEU A 64 -0.14 -23.05 1.69
N ASP A 65 1.00 -23.71 1.52
CA ASP A 65 1.21 -25.08 2.00
C ASP A 65 1.08 -25.15 3.53
N GLY A 66 1.52 -24.09 4.22
CA GLY A 66 1.32 -23.90 5.66
C GLY A 66 -0.02 -23.27 6.07
N ALA A 67 -0.96 -23.05 5.15
CA ALA A 67 -2.22 -22.36 5.39
C ALA A 67 -3.33 -23.13 6.13
N PRO A 68 -3.48 -24.47 6.08
CA PRO A 68 -4.68 -25.12 6.63
C PRO A 68 -4.91 -24.84 8.13
N GLY A 69 -3.84 -24.62 8.92
CA GLY A 69 -3.95 -24.15 10.31
C GLY A 69 -4.23 -22.65 10.47
N LYS A 70 -3.81 -21.82 9.50
CA LYS A 70 -3.85 -20.34 9.55
C LYS A 70 -5.15 -19.74 8.99
N LEU A 71 -5.88 -20.49 8.16
CA LEU A 71 -7.19 -20.10 7.63
C LEU A 71 -8.31 -20.09 8.69
N ARG A 72 -8.03 -20.50 9.94
CA ARG A 72 -9.02 -20.51 11.04
C ARG A 72 -9.28 -19.13 11.63
N LYS A 73 -8.42 -18.14 11.37
CA LYS A 73 -8.53 -16.78 11.90
C LYS A 73 -8.83 -15.80 10.78
N GLU A 74 -9.91 -15.05 10.93
CA GLU A 74 -10.21 -13.92 10.05
C GLU A 74 -9.50 -12.64 10.51
N HIS A 75 -9.06 -11.87 9.53
CA HIS A 75 -8.31 -10.65 9.69
C HIS A 75 -8.97 -9.53 8.90
N ALA A 76 -8.81 -8.32 9.41
CA ALA A 76 -9.18 -7.09 8.72
C ALA A 76 -7.90 -6.45 8.18
N LEU A 77 -7.79 -6.33 6.86
CA LEU A 77 -6.82 -5.43 6.23
C LEU A 77 -7.50 -4.07 6.08
N VAL A 78 -6.96 -3.05 6.74
CA VAL A 78 -7.49 -1.68 6.70
C VAL A 78 -6.52 -0.79 5.95
N VAL A 79 -7.03 -0.10 4.92
CA VAL A 79 -6.26 0.83 4.10
C VAL A 79 -6.44 2.23 4.67
N ARG A 80 -5.42 2.76 5.34
CA ARG A 80 -5.41 4.12 5.90
C ARG A 80 -4.75 5.08 4.90
N PRO A 81 -4.98 6.40 5.02
CA PRO A 81 -4.36 7.38 4.12
C PRO A 81 -2.82 7.31 4.04
N ARG A 82 -2.13 6.85 5.09
CA ARG A 82 -0.64 6.80 5.15
C ARG A 82 -0.05 5.40 5.32
N TYR A 83 -0.85 4.40 5.66
CA TYR A 83 -0.36 3.05 5.94
C TYR A 83 -1.46 2.01 5.75
N VAL A 84 -1.07 0.75 5.59
CA VAL A 84 -1.95 -0.40 5.70
C VAL A 84 -1.72 -1.07 7.05
N GLU A 85 -2.79 -1.51 7.69
CA GLU A 85 -2.71 -2.30 8.91
C GLU A 85 -3.51 -3.59 8.79
N VAL A 86 -3.05 -4.64 9.46
CA VAL A 86 -3.75 -5.92 9.57
C VAL A 86 -4.13 -6.12 11.02
N LYS A 87 -5.41 -6.36 11.29
CA LYS A 87 -5.95 -6.64 12.62
C LYS A 87 -6.58 -8.02 12.68
N GLU A 88 -6.41 -8.72 13.78
CA GLU A 88 -7.19 -9.93 14.07
C GLU A 88 -8.63 -9.51 14.43
N ILE A 89 -9.65 -10.04 13.76
CA ILE A 89 -11.05 -9.57 13.94
C ILE A 89 -11.60 -9.97 15.31
N SER A 90 -11.20 -11.13 15.83
CA SER A 90 -11.72 -11.66 17.10
C SER A 90 -11.31 -10.80 18.30
N THR A 91 -10.08 -10.29 18.31
CA THR A 91 -9.47 -9.55 19.42
C THR A 91 -9.32 -8.05 19.14
N GLY A 92 -9.37 -7.63 17.87
CA GLY A 92 -9.03 -6.27 17.45
C GLY A 92 -7.52 -5.96 17.48
N ARG A 93 -6.68 -6.95 17.84
CA ARG A 93 -5.23 -6.78 17.96
C ARG A 93 -4.63 -6.42 16.60
N GLN A 94 -3.85 -5.35 16.54
CA GLN A 94 -3.03 -5.02 15.39
C GLN A 94 -1.86 -6.02 15.29
N LEU A 95 -1.78 -6.70 14.15
CA LEU A 95 -0.71 -7.65 13.84
C LEU A 95 0.43 -6.96 13.09
N THR A 96 0.08 -6.06 12.17
CA THR A 96 1.06 -5.40 11.29
C THR A 96 0.63 -3.98 10.99
N LYS A 97 1.61 -3.10 10.80
CA LYS A 97 1.46 -1.75 10.27
C LYS A 97 2.58 -1.51 9.26
N THR A 98 2.22 -1.13 8.04
CA THR A 98 3.16 -0.90 6.94
C THR A 98 2.83 0.42 6.28
N TYR A 99 3.77 1.36 6.30
CA TYR A 99 3.57 2.65 5.64
C TYR A 99 3.52 2.47 4.12
N LEU A 100 2.71 3.28 3.45
CA LEU A 100 2.53 3.18 2.01
C LEU A 100 3.85 3.37 1.26
N GLN A 101 4.70 4.27 1.74
CA GLN A 101 6.05 4.51 1.19
C GLN A 101 7.00 3.30 1.28
N ASP A 102 6.73 2.34 2.17
CA ASP A 102 7.55 1.14 2.33
C ASP A 102 7.07 0.01 1.40
N ILE A 103 5.88 0.13 0.78
CA ILE A 103 5.32 -0.89 -0.11
C ILE A 103 5.85 -0.64 -1.52
N ALA A 104 6.60 -1.61 -2.04
CA ALA A 104 7.21 -1.56 -3.37
C ALA A 104 6.29 -2.14 -4.46
N TYR A 105 5.40 -3.07 -4.09
CA TYR A 105 4.55 -3.78 -5.03
C TYR A 105 3.30 -4.32 -4.34
N CYS A 106 2.17 -4.38 -5.04
CA CYS A 106 0.98 -5.12 -4.61
C CYS A 106 0.23 -5.69 -5.81
N ALA A 107 -0.40 -6.85 -5.65
CA ALA A 107 -1.21 -7.48 -6.69
C ALA A 107 -2.15 -8.56 -6.16
N ALA A 108 -3.18 -8.84 -6.95
CA ALA A 108 -3.86 -10.12 -6.95
C ALA A 108 -3.02 -11.12 -7.78
N ASP A 109 -2.81 -12.32 -7.26
CA ASP A 109 -2.01 -13.34 -7.95
C ASP A 109 -2.76 -13.87 -9.20
N SER A 110 -2.05 -13.97 -10.31
CA SER A 110 -2.66 -14.41 -11.58
C SER A 110 -2.88 -15.92 -11.64
N ALA A 111 -2.01 -16.71 -11.00
CA ALA A 111 -2.14 -18.16 -10.93
C ALA A 111 -3.18 -18.59 -9.89
N ARG A 112 -3.31 -17.83 -8.80
CA ARG A 112 -4.25 -18.08 -7.69
C ARG A 112 -5.10 -16.83 -7.45
N PRO A 113 -6.20 -16.63 -8.20
CA PRO A 113 -6.98 -15.39 -8.18
C PRO A 113 -7.51 -14.96 -6.81
N ASN A 114 -7.65 -15.89 -5.86
CA ASN A 114 -8.06 -15.61 -4.48
C ASN A 114 -6.93 -15.07 -3.60
N VAL A 115 -5.69 -15.02 -4.08
CA VAL A 115 -4.55 -14.54 -3.30
C VAL A 115 -4.31 -13.06 -3.62
N PHE A 116 -4.20 -12.27 -2.57
CA PHE A 116 -3.67 -10.91 -2.64
C PHE A 116 -2.33 -10.86 -1.91
N LEU A 117 -1.41 -10.06 -2.41
CA LEU A 117 -0.12 -9.83 -1.76
C LEU A 117 0.35 -8.39 -1.90
N TYR A 118 1.23 -8.01 -0.99
CA TYR A 118 2.10 -6.87 -1.18
C TYR A 118 3.51 -7.16 -0.69
N ILE A 119 4.48 -6.48 -1.30
CA ILE A 119 5.89 -6.57 -0.97
C ILE A 119 6.32 -5.23 -0.40
N CYS A 120 6.92 -5.25 0.78
CA CYS A 120 7.42 -4.05 1.44
C CYS A 120 8.88 -4.18 1.87
N LYS A 121 9.57 -3.04 1.98
CA LYS A 121 10.94 -2.94 2.49
C LYS A 121 11.00 -1.89 3.60
N GLN A 122 11.06 -2.35 4.85
CA GLN A 122 11.35 -1.45 5.96
C GLN A 122 12.83 -1.05 5.98
N HIS A 123 13.14 0.12 6.52
CA HIS A 123 14.52 0.60 6.62
C HIS A 123 15.40 -0.41 7.38
N GLY A 124 16.56 -0.76 6.80
CA GLY A 124 17.48 -1.74 7.37
C GLY A 124 16.99 -3.20 7.32
N GLN A 125 15.85 -3.50 6.69
CA GLN A 125 15.33 -4.86 6.58
C GLN A 125 15.33 -5.38 5.13
N GLN A 126 15.33 -6.70 5.02
CA GLN A 126 15.11 -7.41 3.76
C GLN A 126 13.68 -7.21 3.25
N LEU A 127 13.46 -7.36 1.94
CA LEU A 127 12.13 -7.37 1.34
C LEU A 127 11.26 -8.45 1.99
N GLN A 128 10.01 -8.09 2.25
CA GLN A 128 9.01 -8.96 2.86
C GLN A 128 7.79 -9.04 1.96
N CYS A 129 7.47 -10.26 1.51
CA CYS A 129 6.23 -10.58 0.84
C CYS A 129 5.18 -10.96 1.89
N ARG A 130 4.05 -10.27 1.90
CA ARG A 130 2.92 -10.55 2.79
C ARG A 130 1.75 -11.06 1.97
N VAL A 131 1.22 -12.21 2.39
CA VAL A 131 0.26 -12.97 1.59
C VAL A 131 -1.06 -13.12 2.34
N PHE A 132 -2.14 -12.88 1.60
CA PHE A 132 -3.50 -12.90 2.08
C PHE A 132 -4.34 -13.81 1.20
N TRP A 133 -5.19 -14.61 1.84
CA TRP A 133 -6.22 -15.36 1.16
C TRP A 133 -7.56 -14.62 1.26
N CYS A 134 -8.18 -14.38 0.12
CA CYS A 134 -9.49 -13.77 -0.03
C CYS A 134 -10.55 -14.84 -0.29
N SER A 135 -11.78 -14.59 0.16
CA SER A 135 -12.89 -15.52 -0.09
C SER A 135 -13.29 -15.60 -1.57
N ARG A 136 -12.97 -14.58 -2.37
CA ARG A 136 -13.31 -14.45 -3.78
C ARG A 136 -12.19 -13.74 -4.53
N ALA A 137 -12.06 -14.03 -5.82
CA ALA A 137 -11.06 -13.41 -6.69
C ALA A 137 -11.30 -11.91 -6.88
N GLU A 138 -12.56 -11.49 -7.00
CA GLU A 138 -12.95 -10.08 -7.13
C GLU A 138 -12.46 -9.28 -5.93
N ARG A 139 -12.51 -9.85 -4.73
CA ARG A 139 -12.02 -9.19 -3.53
C ARG A 139 -10.53 -8.91 -3.56
N ALA A 140 -9.72 -9.84 -4.08
CA ALA A 140 -8.28 -9.61 -4.25
C ALA A 140 -8.00 -8.48 -5.26
N LYS A 141 -8.80 -8.39 -6.32
CA LYS A 141 -8.73 -7.30 -7.32
C LYS A 141 -9.14 -5.97 -6.70
N ASP A 142 -10.25 -5.91 -5.98
CA ASP A 142 -10.73 -4.71 -5.28
C ASP A 142 -9.70 -4.18 -4.29
N MET A 143 -9.03 -5.07 -3.55
CA MET A 143 -7.92 -4.72 -2.67
C MET A 143 -6.76 -4.08 -3.42
N THR A 144 -6.39 -4.65 -4.58
CA THR A 144 -5.33 -4.11 -5.44
C THR A 144 -5.69 -2.71 -5.93
N THR A 145 -6.91 -2.52 -6.43
CA THR A 145 -7.42 -1.23 -6.91
C THR A 145 -7.48 -0.20 -5.78
N CYS A 146 -8.01 -0.57 -4.62
CA CYS A 146 -8.10 0.31 -3.45
C CYS A 146 -6.72 0.78 -3.00
N LEU A 147 -5.74 -0.13 -2.92
CA LEU A 147 -4.38 0.22 -2.51
C LEU A 147 -3.68 1.08 -3.57
N ALA A 148 -3.89 0.81 -4.86
CA ALA A 148 -3.38 1.65 -5.95
C ALA A 148 -3.91 3.10 -5.88
N HIS A 149 -5.21 3.29 -5.62
CA HIS A 149 -5.77 4.63 -5.39
C HIS A 149 -5.15 5.30 -4.16
N SER A 150 -4.93 4.55 -3.08
CA SER A 150 -4.28 5.08 -1.88
C SER A 150 -2.84 5.51 -2.14
N PHE A 151 -2.07 4.76 -2.95
CA PHE A 151 -0.73 5.16 -3.37
C PHE A 151 -0.76 6.42 -4.20
N GLN A 152 -1.65 6.50 -5.19
CA GLN A 152 -1.76 7.69 -6.04
C GLN A 152 -2.07 8.93 -5.22
N ARG A 153 -2.99 8.83 -4.27
CA ARG A 153 -3.33 9.94 -3.37
C ARG A 153 -2.15 10.35 -2.50
N ALA A 154 -1.49 9.39 -1.85
CA ALA A 154 -0.35 9.66 -1.00
C ALA A 154 0.85 10.27 -1.76
N LEU A 155 1.05 9.87 -3.03
CA LEU A 155 2.07 10.45 -3.91
C LEU A 155 1.74 11.91 -4.27
N ASN A 156 0.48 12.21 -4.58
CA ASN A 156 0.03 13.57 -4.84
C ASN A 156 0.25 14.45 -3.60
N ASP A 157 -0.19 13.98 -2.43
CA ASP A 157 -0.03 14.69 -1.15
C ASP A 157 1.45 14.96 -0.81
N TRP A 158 2.37 14.07 -1.20
CA TRP A 158 3.82 14.31 -1.05
C TRP A 158 4.26 15.43 -1.99
N HIS A 159 3.94 15.32 -3.28
CA HIS A 159 4.36 16.30 -4.28
C HIS A 159 3.82 17.71 -4.01
N ASP A 160 2.67 17.82 -3.34
CA ASP A 160 2.03 19.09 -2.99
C ASP A 160 2.54 19.74 -1.69
N GLY A 161 3.56 19.17 -1.02
CA GLY A 161 4.14 19.75 0.20
C GLY A 161 5.02 21.00 -0.02
N PRO A 162 5.41 21.70 1.06
CA PRO A 162 4.77 22.89 1.66
C PRO A 162 4.77 24.18 0.79
N SER A 163 4.97 24.08 -0.52
CA SER A 163 5.17 25.22 -1.43
C SER A 163 3.90 26.02 -1.75
N SER A 164 2.71 25.50 -1.40
CA SER A 164 1.40 26.07 -1.76
C SER A 164 0.61 26.61 -0.56
N ALA A 165 1.11 26.48 0.67
CA ALA A 165 0.43 26.91 1.90
C ALA A 165 0.96 28.25 2.50
N GLN A 166 1.88 28.93 1.82
CA GLN A 166 2.31 30.30 2.16
C GLN A 166 1.82 31.28 1.08
N GLY A 167 0.52 31.52 1.01
CA GLY A 167 -0.07 32.44 0.03
C GLY A 167 -1.20 33.32 0.53
N GLU A 168 -1.67 33.18 1.77
CA GLU A 168 -2.86 33.91 2.24
C GLU A 168 -2.76 34.38 3.69
N ARG A 169 -1.65 35.03 4.07
CA ARG A 169 -1.63 35.93 5.24
C ARG A 169 -0.66 37.05 4.98
N SER A 170 -1.12 38.17 4.41
CA SER A 170 -0.61 39.54 4.65
C SER A 170 -1.20 40.54 3.64
N ARG A 171 -2.50 40.82 3.66
CA ARG A 171 -3.05 42.07 3.10
C ARG A 171 -4.32 42.49 3.84
N ALA A 172 -4.15 43.12 4.99
CA ALA A 172 -5.04 44.16 5.52
C ALA A 172 -4.47 44.75 6.82
N ARG A 173 -3.58 45.73 6.69
CA ARG A 173 -3.54 46.86 7.62
C ARG A 173 -3.02 48.06 6.86
N GLY A 174 -3.95 48.93 6.47
CA GLY A 174 -3.62 50.26 5.99
C GLY A 174 -3.29 51.17 7.16
N GLU A 175 -2.35 52.07 6.93
CA GLU A 175 -2.28 53.41 7.52
C GLU A 175 -1.35 54.24 6.60
N GLU A 176 -1.93 55.30 6.00
CA GLU A 176 -1.31 56.38 5.22
C GLU A 176 -0.48 57.28 6.17
N VAL A 177 0.52 58.12 5.81
CA VAL A 177 0.59 59.26 4.86
C VAL A 177 2.11 59.69 4.65
N PRO A 178 2.53 60.82 4.01
CA PRO A 178 3.22 60.88 2.70
C PRO A 178 4.61 61.57 2.67
N GLY A 179 5.31 61.58 1.52
CA GLY A 179 6.47 62.47 1.32
C GLY A 179 7.33 62.30 0.04
N ALA A 180 6.80 62.73 -1.11
CA ALA A 180 7.41 63.41 -2.26
C ALA A 180 8.84 63.08 -2.86
N ASN A 181 8.81 62.79 -4.19
CA ASN A 181 9.68 63.27 -5.29
C ASN A 181 10.95 62.49 -5.81
N ASN A 182 10.74 61.57 -6.77
CA ASN A 182 11.31 61.38 -8.15
C ASN A 182 12.78 61.76 -8.57
N PRO A 183 13.34 61.26 -9.72
CA PRO A 183 13.58 59.90 -10.27
C PRO A 183 15.04 59.76 -10.85
N PRO A 184 15.35 58.98 -11.92
CA PRO A 184 15.65 57.54 -11.98
C PRO A 184 17.15 57.22 -12.28
N LEU A 185 17.66 56.06 -11.88
CA LEU A 185 18.89 55.51 -12.47
C LEU A 185 18.89 53.98 -12.57
N ARG A 186 19.39 53.54 -13.72
CA ARG A 186 19.46 52.20 -14.28
C ARG A 186 20.20 51.22 -13.36
N SER A 187 19.70 49.99 -13.24
CA SER A 187 20.56 48.80 -13.30
C SER A 187 19.74 47.53 -13.54
N SER A 188 20.09 46.91 -14.66
CA SER A 188 19.97 45.49 -14.99
C SER A 188 20.21 44.55 -13.81
N THR A 189 19.27 43.65 -13.51
CA THR A 189 19.61 42.25 -13.18
C THR A 189 18.41 41.35 -13.48
N LEU A 190 18.51 40.54 -14.53
CA LEU A 190 17.60 39.44 -14.80
C LEU A 190 17.92 38.29 -13.82
N PRO A 191 16.94 37.65 -13.15
CA PRO A 191 17.20 36.38 -12.50
C PRO A 191 17.21 35.26 -13.55
N ALA A 192 18.41 34.79 -13.88
CA ALA A 192 18.62 33.53 -14.59
C ALA A 192 18.76 32.40 -13.56
N SER A 193 17.74 31.53 -13.45
CA SER A 193 17.92 30.17 -12.93
C SER A 193 16.72 29.28 -13.29
N LEU A 194 16.55 29.00 -14.59
CA LEU A 194 15.87 27.78 -15.04
C LEU A 194 16.77 26.58 -14.71
N GLY A 195 16.66 26.08 -13.48
CA GLY A 195 17.26 24.82 -13.04
C GLY A 195 16.60 23.64 -13.74
N LYS A 196 17.06 23.32 -14.95
CA LYS A 196 16.80 22.03 -15.61
C LYS A 196 17.41 20.91 -14.77
N VAL A 197 16.59 20.17 -14.03
CA VAL A 197 17.01 18.90 -13.42
C VAL A 197 17.18 17.88 -14.55
N ARG A 198 18.43 17.68 -14.97
CA ARG A 198 18.84 16.67 -15.94
C ARG A 198 18.99 15.33 -15.22
N TRP A 199 18.05 14.42 -15.45
CA TRP A 199 18.16 13.02 -15.09
C TRP A 199 19.44 12.43 -15.72
N ARG A 200 20.40 12.01 -14.90
CA ARG A 200 21.51 11.16 -15.35
C ARG A 200 21.05 9.71 -15.33
N THR A 201 20.65 9.19 -16.48
CA THR A 201 20.59 7.76 -16.76
C THR A 201 22.01 7.19 -16.64
N ARG A 202 22.26 6.35 -15.63
CA ARG A 202 23.49 5.55 -15.55
C ARG A 202 23.21 4.18 -16.15
N SER A 203 23.27 4.12 -17.48
CA SER A 203 23.49 2.89 -18.21
C SER A 203 24.93 2.42 -17.94
N SER A 204 25.11 1.29 -17.26
CA SER A 204 26.39 0.61 -17.18
C SER A 204 26.32 -0.61 -18.10
N VAL A 205 26.77 -0.42 -19.34
CA VAL A 205 27.04 -1.51 -20.27
C VAL A 205 28.50 -1.94 -20.10
N SER A 206 28.63 -3.24 -19.92
CA SER A 206 29.77 -4.14 -20.02
C SER A 206 30.94 -3.73 -20.92
N HIS A 207 32.16 -3.95 -20.43
CA HIS A 207 33.31 -4.25 -21.28
C HIS A 207 34.06 -5.47 -20.73
N SER A 208 34.05 -6.55 -21.52
CA SER A 208 34.94 -7.71 -21.39
C SER A 208 36.16 -7.50 -22.29
N PRO A 209 37.37 -7.95 -21.92
CA PRO A 209 38.46 -8.12 -22.86
C PRO A 209 38.58 -9.58 -23.32
N LEU A 210 38.52 -9.79 -24.64
CA LEU A 210 38.87 -11.04 -25.33
C LEU A 210 40.33 -10.99 -25.79
N ARG A 211 41.07 -12.07 -25.54
CA ARG A 211 42.20 -12.64 -26.32
C ARG A 211 42.63 -13.92 -25.58
N GLY A 212 42.89 -15.08 -26.18
CA GLY A 212 42.88 -15.54 -27.56
C GLY A 212 43.30 -17.03 -27.56
N ILE A 213 42.61 -17.82 -28.37
CA ILE A 213 42.92 -19.13 -29.00
C ILE A 213 44.25 -19.82 -28.65
N THR A 214 44.17 -21.11 -28.26
CA THR A 214 44.77 -22.25 -29.02
C THR A 214 44.03 -23.58 -28.78
N ARG A 215 44.06 -24.44 -29.80
CA ARG A 215 43.28 -25.67 -30.02
C ARG A 215 44.20 -26.90 -29.99
N ARG A 216 43.83 -27.99 -29.30
CA ARG A 216 44.21 -29.42 -29.53
C ARG A 216 43.51 -30.25 -28.43
N GLY A 217 42.81 -31.37 -28.60
CA GLY A 217 42.75 -32.37 -29.66
C GLY A 217 42.99 -33.75 -29.01
N SER A 218 41.91 -34.53 -28.80
CA SER A 218 41.77 -35.99 -28.57
C SER A 218 42.66 -36.74 -27.57
N ALA A 219 42.03 -37.51 -26.67
CA ALA A 219 42.08 -38.99 -26.69
C ALA A 219 41.15 -39.60 -25.63
N SER A 220 40.45 -40.64 -26.06
CA SER A 220 39.70 -41.63 -25.29
C SER A 220 40.63 -42.77 -24.83
N ASP A 221 40.52 -43.24 -23.58
CA ASP A 221 40.56 -44.67 -23.18
C ASP A 221 40.33 -44.78 -21.66
N GLY A 222 39.38 -45.60 -21.19
CA GLY A 222 39.68 -46.90 -20.55
C GLY A 222 39.55 -46.73 -19.01
N GLY A 223 38.68 -47.41 -18.26
CA GLY A 223 38.36 -48.83 -18.30
C GLY A 223 39.25 -49.56 -17.30
N LEU A 224 38.87 -49.56 -16.01
CA LEU A 224 39.18 -50.57 -14.98
C LEU A 224 38.13 -50.46 -13.86
#